data_AF-A0A378KD51-F1
#
_entry.id   AF-A0A378KD51-F1
#
_cell.length_a   1.000
_cell.length_b   1.000
_cell.length_c   1.000
_cell.angle_alpha   90.00
_cell.angle_beta   90.00
_cell.angle_gamma   90.00
#
_symmetry.space_group_name_H-M   'P 1'
#
loop_
_entity.id
_entity.type
_entity.pdbx_description
1 polymer ?
#
loop_
_entity_poly.entity_id
_entity_poly.type
_entity_poly.pdbx_seq_one_letter_code
_entity_poly.pdbx_strand_id
1 'polypeptide(L)'
;MNLVMERFIKYKSEMGRIFALFSLTVINGSLLYLIYLYITVACSMKVDNILHIPYEPSGMQLFFYFISFPFFMIIATLSVLHSYYYNLRKSLTSGIVFIWLSYFILILYVDLVVHYPTGNDLLYYGTLTISVIAIFYILYLTYYQVINLNKFQK
;
A
#
# COMPACT_ATOMS: atom_id res chain seq x y z
N MET A 1 -32.72 0.43 -34.74
CA MET A 1 -32.40 -0.49 -33.63
C MET A 1 -30.92 -0.42 -33.20
N ASN A 2 -29.97 -0.20 -34.13
CA ASN A 2 -28.52 -0.14 -33.81
C ASN A 2 -28.08 1.02 -32.88
N LEU A 3 -28.59 2.24 -33.07
CA LEU A 3 -28.12 3.40 -32.29
C LEU A 3 -28.42 3.35 -30.79
N VAL A 4 -29.52 2.72 -30.38
CA VAL A 4 -29.86 2.58 -28.95
C VAL A 4 -28.99 1.49 -28.30
N MET A 5 -28.74 0.40 -29.03
CA MET A 5 -27.90 -0.71 -28.58
C MET A 5 -26.43 -0.28 -28.45
N GLU A 6 -25.90 0.47 -29.41
CA GLU A 6 -24.54 1.03 -29.37
C GLU A 6 -24.35 2.00 -28.19
N ARG A 7 -25.33 2.88 -27.92
CA ARG A 7 -25.29 3.78 -26.76
C ARG A 7 -25.32 3.00 -25.45
N PHE A 8 -26.12 1.95 -25.36
CA PHE A 8 -26.20 1.11 -24.17
C PHE A 8 -24.89 0.36 -23.89
N ILE A 9 -24.27 -0.21 -24.93
CA ILE A 9 -22.97 -0.88 -24.84
C ILE A 9 -21.88 0.11 -24.40
N LYS A 10 -21.85 1.31 -25.00
CA LYS A 10 -20.90 2.37 -24.63
C LYS A 10 -21.08 2.80 -23.17
N TYR A 11 -22.31 3.04 -22.73
CA TYR A 11 -22.60 3.44 -21.34
C TYR A 11 -22.19 2.35 -20.33
N LYS A 12 -22.44 1.07 -20.64
CA LYS A 12 -22.01 -0.05 -19.80
C LYS A 12 -20.49 -0.14 -19.69
N SER A 13 -19.76 0.11 -20.78
CA SER A 13 -18.29 0.18 -20.79
C SER A 13 -17.74 1.33 -19.95
N GLU A 14 -18.31 2.53 -20.08
CA GLU A 14 -17.92 3.72 -19.30
C GLU A 14 -18.15 3.52 -17.79
N MET A 15 -19.31 2.98 -17.39
CA MET A 15 -19.59 2.67 -15.99
C MET A 15 -18.62 1.64 -15.42
N GLY A 16 -18.26 0.61 -16.21
CA GLY A 16 -17.24 -0.37 -15.83
C GLY A 16 -15.87 0.26 -15.58
N ARG A 17 -15.48 1.26 -16.39
CA ARG A 17 -14.22 2.01 -16.24
C ARG A 17 -14.21 2.86 -14.97
N ILE A 18 -15.29 3.58 -14.69
CA ILE A 18 -15.42 4.40 -13.46
C ILE A 18 -15.27 3.51 -12.23
N PHE A 19 -15.96 2.37 -12.21
CA PHE A 19 -15.84 1.40 -11.12
C PHE A 19 -14.40 0.86 -10.99
N ALA A 20 -13.71 0.63 -12.11
CA ALA A 20 -12.32 0.18 -12.14
C ALA A 20 -11.37 1.19 -11.50
N LEU A 21 -11.49 2.46 -11.88
CA LEU A 21 -10.67 3.55 -11.35
C LEU A 21 -10.96 3.81 -9.88
N PHE A 22 -12.23 3.78 -9.50
CA PHE A 22 -12.65 3.96 -8.11
C PHE A 22 -12.06 2.86 -7.21
N SER A 23 -12.27 1.59 -7.58
CA SER A 23 -11.74 0.46 -6.82
C SER A 23 -10.21 0.44 -6.77
N LEU A 24 -9.54 0.82 -7.87
CA LEU A 24 -8.08 0.98 -7.89
C LEU A 24 -7.60 2.05 -6.89
N THR A 25 -8.28 3.20 -6.87
CA THR A 25 -7.97 4.31 -5.96
C THR A 25 -8.15 3.89 -4.51
N VAL A 26 -9.22 3.14 -4.20
CA VAL A 26 -9.46 2.62 -2.85
C VAL A 26 -8.36 1.66 -2.42
N ILE A 27 -7.96 0.71 -3.28
CA ILE A 27 -6.91 -0.27 -2.98
C ILE A 27 -5.57 0.44 -2.72
N ASN A 28 -5.15 1.31 -3.63
CA ASN A 28 -3.86 1.97 -3.55
C ASN A 28 -3.84 3.02 -2.43
N GLY A 29 -4.94 3.74 -2.24
CA GLY A 29 -5.11 4.69 -1.14
C GLY A 29 -5.06 4.00 0.24
N SER A 30 -5.71 2.83 0.37
CA SER A 30 -5.66 2.05 1.61
C SER A 30 -4.24 1.57 1.91
N LEU A 31 -3.49 1.17 0.88
CA LEU A 31 -2.10 0.75 1.03
C LEU A 31 -1.19 1.92 1.44
N LEU A 32 -1.36 3.10 0.83
CA LEU A 32 -0.65 4.32 1.21
C LEU A 32 -0.99 4.75 2.65
N TYR A 33 -2.25 4.60 3.06
CA TYR A 33 -2.67 4.87 4.43
C TYR A 33 -2.00 3.93 5.44
N LEU A 34 -1.89 2.64 5.13
CA LEU A 34 -1.12 1.71 5.98
C LEU A 34 0.35 2.14 6.07
N ILE A 35 0.99 2.49 4.95
CA ILE A 35 2.38 2.99 4.97
C ILE A 35 2.50 4.26 5.84
N TYR A 36 1.56 5.19 5.73
CA TYR A 36 1.52 6.38 6.56
C TYR A 36 1.43 6.06 8.06
N LEU A 37 0.60 5.09 8.44
CA LEU A 37 0.53 4.65 9.83
C LEU A 37 1.85 4.06 10.32
N TYR A 38 2.56 3.29 9.49
CA TYR A 38 3.89 2.77 9.81
C TYR A 38 4.91 3.88 10.03
N ILE A 39 4.92 4.92 9.18
CA ILE A 39 5.76 6.10 9.36
C ILE A 39 5.43 6.79 10.70
N THR A 40 4.14 6.93 11.01
CA THR A 40 3.66 7.58 12.24
C THR A 40 4.16 6.83 13.48
N VAL A 41 4.00 5.50 13.49
CA VAL A 41 4.48 4.63 14.58
C VAL A 41 6.00 4.67 14.70
N ALA A 42 6.74 4.73 13.58
CA ALA A 42 8.19 4.88 13.64
C ALA A 42 8.63 6.24 14.21
N CYS A 43 7.96 7.32 13.80
CA CYS A 43 8.26 8.66 14.30
C CYS A 43 7.95 8.82 15.79
N SER A 44 6.91 8.17 16.31
CA SER A 44 6.61 8.19 17.74
C SER A 44 7.65 7.46 18.61
N MET A 45 8.63 6.78 18.02
CA MET A 45 9.74 6.13 18.73
C MET A 45 11.01 6.99 18.85
N LYS A 46 11.05 8.15 18.20
CA LYS A 46 12.25 9.01 18.18
C LYS A 46 11.90 10.42 18.61
N VAL A 47 12.61 10.92 19.63
CA VAL A 47 12.41 12.25 20.22
C VAL A 47 12.56 13.34 19.14
N ASP A 48 13.66 13.31 18.39
CA ASP A 48 13.91 14.25 17.28
C ASP A 48 13.59 13.60 15.93
N ASN A 49 12.31 13.37 15.66
CA ASN A 49 11.87 12.80 14.38
C ASN A 49 11.51 13.89 13.34
N ILE A 50 11.66 13.53 12.06
CA ILE A 50 11.45 14.42 10.90
C ILE A 50 10.03 15.02 10.84
N LEU A 51 9.02 14.29 11.32
CA LEU A 51 7.63 14.72 11.28
C LEU A 51 7.18 15.45 12.55
N HIS A 52 8.08 15.65 13.52
CA HIS A 52 7.79 16.28 14.82
C HIS A 52 6.62 15.62 15.57
N ILE A 53 6.43 14.31 15.40
CA ILE A 53 5.41 13.52 16.10
C ILE A 53 5.86 13.33 17.55
N PRO A 54 5.00 13.51 18.57
CA PRO A 54 5.41 13.35 19.95
C PRO A 54 5.95 11.93 20.21
N TYR A 55 7.09 11.87 20.92
CA TYR A 55 7.68 10.61 21.34
C TYR A 55 6.87 10.01 22.49
N GLU A 56 6.49 8.74 22.32
CA GLU A 56 5.86 7.95 23.38
C GLU A 56 6.61 6.61 23.50
N PRO A 57 7.30 6.35 24.62
CA PRO A 57 8.03 5.11 24.84
C PRO A 57 7.03 3.95 24.96
N SER A 58 6.75 3.27 23.85
CA SER A 58 5.90 2.08 23.84
C SER A 58 6.53 0.94 23.03
N GLY A 59 6.54 -0.26 23.63
CA GLY A 59 6.94 -1.51 22.98
C GLY A 59 5.85 -2.12 22.09
N MET A 60 4.82 -1.35 21.73
CA MET A 60 3.62 -1.85 21.02
C MET A 60 3.78 -1.94 19.50
N GLN A 61 5.00 -1.73 18.98
CA GLN A 61 5.27 -1.73 17.53
C GLN A 61 5.05 -3.09 16.90
N LEU A 62 5.50 -4.15 17.58
CA LEU A 62 5.29 -5.53 17.14
C LEU A 62 3.79 -5.85 17.11
N PHE A 63 3.04 -5.36 18.11
CA PHE A 63 1.60 -5.55 18.20
C PHE A 63 0.85 -4.83 17.07
N PHE A 64 1.19 -3.56 16.80
CA PHE A 64 0.65 -2.81 15.67
C PHE A 64 0.97 -3.51 14.33
N TYR A 65 2.19 -4.03 14.20
CA TYR A 65 2.61 -4.81 13.04
C TYR A 65 1.75 -6.07 12.82
N PHE A 66 1.58 -6.89 13.87
CA PHE A 66 0.76 -8.10 13.78
C PHE A 66 -0.69 -7.80 13.42
N ILE A 67 -1.27 -6.72 13.96
CA ILE A 67 -2.63 -6.29 13.61
C ILE A 67 -2.72 -5.81 12.17
N SER A 68 -1.69 -5.16 11.64
CA SER A 68 -1.70 -4.65 10.27
C SER A 68 -1.63 -5.76 9.20
N PHE A 69 -1.06 -6.93 9.53
CA PHE A 69 -0.93 -8.05 8.59
C PHE A 69 -2.25 -8.49 7.91
N PRO A 70 -3.35 -8.76 8.64
CA PRO A 70 -4.61 -9.10 8.01
C PRO A 70 -5.09 -8.01 7.02
N PHE A 71 -4.84 -6.73 7.30
CA PHE A 71 -5.18 -5.66 6.37
C PHE A 71 -4.33 -5.71 5.09
N PHE A 72 -3.02 -5.96 5.20
CA PHE A 72 -2.16 -6.17 4.03
C PHE A 72 -2.64 -7.36 3.18
N MET A 73 -3.03 -8.46 3.82
CA MET A 73 -3.55 -9.65 3.12
C MET A 73 -4.89 -9.39 2.43
N ILE A 74 -5.80 -8.67 3.08
CA ILE A 74 -7.08 -8.25 2.47
C ILE A 74 -6.81 -7.37 1.25
N ILE A 75 -5.95 -6.36 1.37
CA ILE A 75 -5.62 -5.44 0.27
C ILE A 75 -4.92 -6.18 -0.87
N ALA A 76 -3.99 -7.10 -0.57
CA ALA A 76 -3.34 -7.93 -1.58
C ALA A 76 -4.38 -8.77 -2.35
N THR A 77 -5.32 -9.38 -1.64
CA THR A 77 -6.40 -10.19 -2.24
C THR A 77 -7.31 -9.33 -3.12
N LEU A 78 -7.74 -8.16 -2.63
CA LEU A 78 -8.53 -7.20 -3.41
C LEU A 78 -7.77 -6.74 -4.66
N SER A 79 -6.45 -6.52 -4.54
CA SER A 79 -5.58 -6.16 -5.67
C SER A 79 -5.51 -7.27 -6.73
N VAL A 80 -5.46 -8.55 -6.34
CA VAL A 80 -5.53 -9.69 -7.28
C VAL A 80 -6.87 -9.70 -7.99
N LEU A 81 -7.98 -9.63 -7.24
CA LEU A 81 -9.32 -9.69 -7.79
C LEU A 81 -9.57 -8.55 -8.78
N HIS A 82 -9.16 -7.34 -8.41
CA HIS A 82 -9.21 -6.16 -9.27
C HIS A 82 -8.40 -6.35 -10.55
N SER A 83 -7.15 -6.80 -10.40
CA SER A 83 -6.27 -7.04 -11.56
C SER A 83 -6.78 -8.15 -12.47
N TYR A 84 -7.42 -9.19 -11.92
CA TYR A 84 -8.03 -10.27 -12.68
C TYR A 84 -9.26 -9.79 -13.45
N TYR A 85 -10.16 -9.06 -12.79
CA TYR A 85 -11.40 -8.58 -13.40
C TYR A 85 -11.16 -7.58 -14.53
N TYR A 86 -10.16 -6.70 -14.39
CA TYR A 86 -9.83 -5.66 -15.36
C TYR A 86 -8.64 -5.99 -16.26
N ASN A 87 -8.13 -7.23 -16.22
CA ASN A 87 -6.95 -7.67 -16.96
C ASN A 87 -5.74 -6.72 -16.81
N LEU A 88 -5.49 -6.27 -15.59
CA LEU A 88 -4.38 -5.38 -15.23
C LEU A 88 -3.16 -6.17 -14.77
N ARG A 89 -2.02 -5.49 -14.74
CA ARG A 89 -0.76 -6.07 -14.28
C ARG A 89 -0.86 -6.49 -12.81
N LYS A 90 -0.70 -7.79 -12.55
CA LYS A 90 -0.77 -8.42 -11.21
C LYS A 90 0.43 -8.12 -10.30
N SER A 91 1.40 -7.30 -10.72
CA SER A 91 2.62 -7.06 -9.92
C SER A 91 2.37 -6.24 -8.66
N LEU A 92 1.25 -5.52 -8.58
CA LEU A 92 0.88 -4.78 -7.38
C LEU A 92 0.70 -5.73 -6.20
N THR A 93 0.04 -6.88 -6.39
CA THR A 93 -0.13 -7.92 -5.35
C THR A 93 1.20 -8.39 -4.79
N SER A 94 2.12 -8.81 -5.66
CA SER A 94 3.44 -9.28 -5.22
C SER A 94 4.19 -8.18 -4.47
N GLY A 95 4.06 -6.93 -4.94
CA GLY A 95 4.65 -5.77 -4.27
C GLY A 95 4.08 -5.50 -2.89
N ILE A 96 2.77 -5.65 -2.68
CA ILE A 96 2.12 -5.51 -1.37
C ILE A 96 2.72 -6.51 -0.38
N VAL A 97 2.91 -7.76 -0.80
CA VAL A 97 3.52 -8.80 0.03
C VAL A 97 4.99 -8.48 0.34
N PHE A 98 5.76 -8.01 -0.65
CA PHE A 98 7.15 -7.61 -0.42
C PHE A 98 7.29 -6.40 0.51
N ILE A 99 6.42 -5.39 0.39
CA ILE A 99 6.41 -4.22 1.28
C ILE A 99 6.16 -4.66 2.72
N TRP A 100 5.14 -5.49 2.93
CA TRP A 100 4.85 -6.06 4.24
C TRP A 100 6.05 -6.85 4.77
N LEU A 101 6.55 -7.81 4.01
CA LEU A 101 7.65 -8.68 4.42
C LEU A 101 8.94 -7.90 4.74
N SER A 102 9.19 -6.78 4.04
CA SER A 102 10.32 -5.89 4.34
C SER A 102 10.20 -5.27 5.73
N TYR A 103 9.02 -4.76 6.09
CA TYR A 103 8.78 -4.26 7.45
C TYR A 103 8.88 -5.38 8.50
N PHE A 104 8.38 -6.59 8.19
CA PHE A 104 8.48 -7.74 9.10
C PHE A 104 9.92 -8.06 9.46
N ILE A 105 10.77 -8.19 8.42
CA ILE A 105 12.17 -8.56 8.59
C ILE A 105 12.91 -7.49 9.39
N LEU A 106 12.66 -6.21 9.11
CA LEU A 106 13.28 -5.12 9.85
C LEU A 106 12.94 -5.18 11.35
N ILE A 107 11.67 -5.38 11.67
CA ILE A 107 11.19 -5.46 13.05
C ILE A 107 11.78 -6.69 13.76
N LEU A 108 11.75 -7.87 13.12
CA LEU A 108 12.37 -9.07 13.68
C LEU A 108 13.88 -8.93 13.88
N TYR A 109 14.57 -8.30 12.93
CA TYR A 109 16.01 -8.07 13.05
C TYR A 109 16.34 -7.18 14.25
N VAL A 110 15.58 -6.10 14.42
CA VAL A 110 15.74 -5.19 15.56
C VAL A 110 15.44 -5.91 16.88
N ASP A 111 14.37 -6.70 16.93
CA ASP A 111 13.95 -7.44 18.13
C ASP A 111 14.96 -8.53 18.52
N LEU A 112 15.42 -9.34 17.56
CA LEU A 112 16.26 -10.51 17.81
C LEU A 112 17.76 -10.22 17.87
N VAL A 113 18.25 -9.24 17.11
CA VAL A 113 19.70 -9.00 16.93
C VAL A 113 20.14 -7.77 17.70
N VAL A 114 19.44 -6.64 17.52
CA VAL A 114 19.86 -5.35 18.08
C VAL A 114 19.51 -5.20 19.55
N HIS A 115 18.50 -5.93 20.06
CA HIS A 115 18.05 -5.94 21.46
C HIS A 115 17.81 -4.54 22.03
N TYR A 116 16.61 -3.98 21.82
CA TYR A 116 16.11 -2.67 22.28
C TYR A 116 17.02 -1.87 23.25
N PRO A 117 18.08 -1.18 22.76
CA PRO A 117 18.60 -0.05 23.48
C PRO A 117 17.71 1.13 23.09
N THR A 118 17.37 1.97 24.06
CA THR A 118 16.56 3.17 23.88
C THR A 118 16.95 3.98 22.63
N GLY A 119 15.98 4.23 21.74
CA GLY A 119 16.15 5.04 20.53
C GLY A 119 16.77 4.29 19.35
N ASN A 120 16.07 3.29 18.81
CA ASN A 120 16.62 2.47 17.72
C ASN A 120 16.52 3.18 16.36
N ASP A 121 17.53 4.00 16.07
CA ASP A 121 17.71 4.70 14.81
C ASP A 121 17.59 3.78 13.60
N LEU A 122 18.03 2.52 13.71
CA LEU A 122 17.91 1.55 12.62
C LEU A 122 16.44 1.26 12.28
N LEU A 123 15.60 1.06 13.30
CA LEU A 123 14.17 0.81 13.09
C LEU A 123 13.49 2.05 12.50
N TYR A 124 13.84 3.23 13.01
CA TYR A 124 13.32 4.51 12.53
C TYR A 124 13.67 4.76 11.05
N TYR A 125 14.95 4.82 10.72
CA TYR A 125 15.42 5.11 9.36
C TYR A 125 15.14 3.96 8.40
N GLY A 126 15.17 2.72 8.87
CA GLY A 126 14.80 1.55 8.08
C GLY A 126 13.32 1.60 7.67
N THR A 127 12.42 1.91 8.62
CA THR A 127 10.98 2.02 8.33
C THR A 127 10.74 3.13 7.31
N LEU A 128 11.32 4.32 7.52
CA LEU A 128 11.21 5.43 6.58
C LEU A 128 11.71 5.07 5.18
N THR A 129 12.85 4.40 5.08
CA THR A 129 13.43 4.00 3.79
C THR A 129 12.50 3.04 3.04
N ILE A 130 11.98 2.02 3.73
CA ILE A 130 11.01 1.09 3.16
C ILE A 130 9.75 1.84 2.71
N SER A 131 9.25 2.77 3.54
CA SER A 131 8.06 3.56 3.23
C SER A 131 8.24 4.41 1.96
N VAL A 132 9.38 5.09 1.81
CA VAL A 132 9.66 5.92 0.62
C VAL A 132 9.71 5.07 -0.64
N ILE A 133 10.42 3.94 -0.62
CA ILE A 133 10.50 3.02 -1.76
C ILE A 133 9.10 2.49 -2.11
N ALA A 134 8.32 2.11 -1.09
CA ALA A 134 6.96 1.61 -1.26
C ALA A 134 6.03 2.67 -1.89
N ILE A 135 6.11 3.93 -1.46
CA ILE A 135 5.31 5.03 -2.03
C ILE A 135 5.64 5.22 -3.52
N PHE A 136 6.92 5.29 -3.89
CA PHE A 136 7.31 5.42 -5.30
C PHE A 136 6.83 4.24 -6.14
N TYR A 137 6.95 3.02 -5.61
CA TYR A 137 6.48 1.81 -6.26
C TYR A 137 4.96 1.84 -6.52
N ILE A 138 4.17 2.24 -5.52
CA ILE A 138 2.71 2.33 -5.62
C ILE A 138 2.31 3.41 -6.62
N LEU A 139 2.92 4.59 -6.58
CA LEU A 139 2.63 5.67 -7.52
C LEU A 139 2.94 5.26 -8.96
N TYR A 140 4.11 4.63 -9.17
CA TYR A 140 4.51 4.11 -10.48
C TYR A 140 3.51 3.09 -11.01
N LEU A 141 3.11 2.10 -10.20
CA LEU A 141 2.14 1.10 -10.64
C LEU A 141 0.75 1.69 -10.88
N THR A 142 0.30 2.60 -10.01
CA THR A 142 -0.98 3.29 -10.16
C THR A 142 -1.02 4.00 -11.51
N TYR A 143 0.04 4.72 -11.86
CA TYR A 143 0.16 5.41 -13.15
C TYR A 143 0.01 4.44 -14.33
N TYR A 144 0.71 3.30 -14.32
CA TYR A 144 0.60 2.29 -15.37
C TYR A 144 -0.80 1.66 -15.45
N GLN A 145 -1.42 1.36 -14.31
CA GLN A 145 -2.75 0.75 -14.24
C GLN A 145 -3.82 1.72 -14.77
N VAL A 146 -3.73 3.02 -14.44
CA VAL A 146 -4.61 4.06 -14.97
C VAL A 146 -4.46 4.21 -16.49
N ILE A 147 -3.23 4.23 -17.01
CA ILE A 147 -3.01 4.27 -18.47
C ILE A 147 -3.60 3.04 -19.17
N ASN A 148 -3.44 1.86 -18.59
CA ASN A 148 -3.96 0.63 -19.18
C ASN A 148 -5.49 0.62 -19.20
N LEU A 149 -6.12 1.06 -18.11
CA LEU A 149 -7.58 1.22 -18.04
C LEU A 149 -8.11 2.21 -19.09
N ASN A 150 -7.36 3.27 -19.39
CA ASN A 150 -7.73 4.24 -20.42
C ASN A 150 -7.51 3.72 -21.85
N LYS A 151 -6.58 2.78 -22.06
CA LYS A 151 -6.33 2.16 -23.38
C LYS A 151 -7.34 1.07 -23.72
N PHE A 152 -7.98 0.44 -22.74
CA PHE A 152 -8.96 -0.63 -22.91
C PHE A 152 -10.24 -0.22 -23.68
N GLN A 153 -10.36 1.04 -24.11
CA GLN A 153 -11.51 1.60 -24.83
C GLN A 153 -11.25 2.02 -26.28
N LYS A 154 -10.03 1.85 -26.80
CA LYS A 154 -9.76 1.98 -28.24
C LYS A 154 -9.92 0.63 -28.92
#